data_AF-A0A940KZB5-F1
#
_entry.id   AF-A0A940KZB5-F1
#
_cell.length_a   1.000
_cell.length_b   1.000
_cell.length_c   1.000
_cell.angle_alpha   90.00
_cell.angle_beta   90.00
_cell.angle_gamma   90.00
#
_symmetry.space_group_name_H-M   'P 1'
#
loop_
_entity.id
_entity.type
_entity.pdbx_description
1 polymer ?
#
loop_
_entity_poly.entity_id
_entity_poly.type
_entity_poly.pdbx_seq_one_letter_code
_entity_poly.pdbx_strand_id
1 'polypeptide(L)'
;MKIKQILCALAFSAMAATAFVRPASADGQPAVDPAKLSEAQITQMQVPQALFKLATIYKESGDLERLSWALRRLVALRPSSPELKLALATTYAQRGQKTETYELLLAMQKQGLGYDLTKNENFSKVSDTRVWKYILEGLEANLKPFGEGKVAFSLPAGDYMFESLAYDPARKRFLAGSVREGKIYLVGKDGKLEDFITPSAANGLWSVYAMAVVPEDDALYVASTASVYFKGFKQDDYGKAGVFKFKLSTGKLVDKYLLLPDGNPRTLSTIAAGRGGLVFAADGLRNQIYRLDGGQLKLTMENPHLTSVRGLALDDAGKTLYFADFSLGVFGIDLNAGRGFDVAYDPRSLTLGGIDGLYWYQQNLVVIENGMSPQRVMRLSLSEDGRKIMRATPLDASNADFELPTYGAIDGDGLYFIANSQKNLYDGYGTLKSDAKPKPVKVFRSDLRFAWDAKGTPDLRPPHMMPMLPESRSTPGTGVFGNVVGGSKSAAGG
;
A
#
# COMPACT_ATOMS: atom_id res chain seq x y z
N MET A 1 -3.24 13.90 -24.68
CA MET A 1 -2.24 14.80 -24.04
C MET A 1 -1.99 14.29 -22.63
N LYS A 2 -0.71 14.17 -22.21
CA LYS A 2 -0.19 13.62 -20.93
C LYS A 2 0.04 12.09 -20.82
N ILE A 3 0.83 11.51 -21.73
CA ILE A 3 1.53 10.21 -21.52
C ILE A 3 2.91 10.40 -20.85
N LYS A 4 3.35 11.66 -20.65
CA LYS A 4 4.59 11.98 -19.91
C LYS A 4 4.57 11.60 -18.41
N GLN A 5 3.46 11.10 -17.86
CA GLN A 5 3.33 10.77 -16.43
C GLN A 5 3.50 9.27 -16.10
N ILE A 6 3.39 8.36 -17.08
CA ILE A 6 3.60 6.92 -16.84
C ILE A 6 5.10 6.59 -16.67
N LEU A 7 5.99 7.50 -17.09
CA LEU A 7 7.44 7.35 -17.03
C LEU A 7 8.09 7.95 -15.77
N CYS A 8 7.33 8.62 -14.90
CA CYS A 8 7.81 9.11 -13.60
C CYS A 8 7.72 8.07 -12.47
N ALA A 9 7.11 6.90 -12.70
CA ALA A 9 6.91 5.89 -11.66
C ALA A 9 8.20 5.13 -11.25
N LEU A 10 9.31 5.33 -11.98
CA LEU A 10 10.66 4.90 -11.54
C LEU A 10 11.40 5.98 -10.73
N ALA A 11 10.79 7.15 -10.49
CA ALA A 11 11.41 8.30 -9.83
C ALA A 11 10.88 8.56 -8.40
N PHE A 12 10.18 7.62 -7.77
CA PHE A 12 9.95 7.66 -6.31
C PHE A 12 11.05 6.90 -5.56
N SER A 13 12.29 7.37 -5.74
CA SER A 13 13.41 7.20 -4.80
C SER A 13 14.55 8.17 -5.12
N ALA A 14 14.22 9.40 -5.52
CA ALA A 14 15.16 10.52 -5.47
C ALA A 14 14.71 11.48 -4.37
N MET A 15 15.05 11.15 -3.13
CA MET A 15 15.20 12.20 -2.11
C MET A 15 16.24 13.19 -2.64
N ALA A 16 15.95 14.48 -2.48
CA ALA A 16 16.86 15.55 -2.78
C ALA A 16 18.24 15.24 -2.18
N ALA A 17 19.24 15.07 -3.04
CA ALA A 17 20.63 15.05 -2.64
C ALA A 17 20.97 16.47 -2.16
N THR A 18 20.90 16.70 -0.85
CA THR A 18 21.79 17.68 -0.25
C THR A 18 23.20 17.23 -0.61
N ALA A 19 24.00 18.14 -1.16
CA ALA A 19 25.40 17.90 -1.49
C ALA A 19 26.20 17.67 -0.20
N PHE A 20 26.09 16.49 0.38
CA PHE A 20 27.08 15.95 1.27
C PHE A 20 28.23 15.48 0.40
N VAL A 21 29.39 16.12 0.57
CA VAL A 21 30.68 15.58 0.15
C VAL A 21 30.73 14.14 0.66
N ARG A 22 30.65 13.17 -0.26
CA ARG A 22 30.86 11.76 0.06
C ARG A 22 32.26 11.63 0.63
N PRO A 23 32.48 10.99 1.79
CA PRO A 23 33.77 10.36 2.01
C PRO A 23 33.93 9.32 0.90
N ALA A 24 35.10 9.31 0.27
CA ALA A 24 35.48 8.27 -0.67
C ALA A 24 35.13 6.91 -0.06
N SER A 25 34.44 6.06 -0.81
CA SER A 25 34.13 4.71 -0.38
C SER A 25 35.43 3.98 -0.01
N ALA A 26 35.64 3.82 1.29
CA ALA A 26 36.66 2.95 1.86
C ALA A 26 36.14 1.51 1.72
N ASP A 27 36.17 0.99 0.49
CA ASP A 27 36.18 -0.43 0.18
C ASP A 27 36.62 -0.57 -1.28
N GLY A 28 37.82 -1.09 -1.49
CA GLY A 28 38.48 -1.24 -2.80
C GLY A 28 37.85 -2.28 -3.73
N GLN A 29 36.52 -2.41 -3.75
CA GLN A 29 35.85 -3.22 -4.76
C GLN A 29 35.87 -2.47 -6.11
N PRO A 30 36.34 -3.09 -7.21
CA PRO A 30 36.30 -2.46 -8.52
C PRO A 30 34.86 -2.11 -8.88
N ALA A 31 34.65 -0.89 -9.41
CA ALA A 31 33.35 -0.47 -9.91
C ALA A 31 32.87 -1.48 -10.96
N VAL A 32 31.75 -2.13 -10.68
CA VAL A 32 31.14 -3.09 -11.60
C VAL A 32 30.65 -2.34 -12.83
N ASP A 33 31.22 -2.65 -13.99
CA ASP A 33 30.82 -2.09 -15.28
C ASP A 33 29.46 -2.68 -15.71
N PRO A 34 28.37 -1.89 -15.73
CA PRO A 34 27.04 -2.38 -16.08
C PRO A 34 26.98 -3.03 -17.47
N ALA A 35 27.80 -2.57 -18.42
CA ALA A 35 27.80 -3.10 -19.79
C ALA A 35 28.38 -4.53 -19.89
N LYS A 36 29.16 -4.96 -18.88
CA LYS A 36 29.82 -6.27 -18.83
C LYS A 36 29.07 -7.32 -18.02
N LEU A 37 27.97 -6.94 -17.38
CA LEU A 37 27.16 -7.88 -16.62
C LEU A 37 26.47 -8.89 -17.56
N SER A 38 26.62 -10.17 -17.21
CA SER A 38 25.93 -11.30 -17.83
C SER A 38 24.52 -11.49 -17.26
N GLU A 39 23.66 -12.21 -18.00
CA GLU A 39 22.31 -12.56 -17.54
C GLU A 39 22.33 -13.30 -16.19
N ALA A 40 23.26 -14.25 -16.01
CA ALA A 40 23.42 -15.01 -14.76
C ALA A 40 23.72 -14.08 -13.56
N GLN A 41 24.61 -13.10 -13.74
CA GLN A 41 24.95 -12.15 -12.69
C GLN A 41 23.74 -11.29 -12.31
N ILE A 42 22.99 -10.78 -13.30
CA ILE A 42 21.81 -9.94 -13.04
C ILE A 42 20.70 -10.74 -12.37
N THR A 43 20.42 -11.96 -12.86
CA THR A 43 19.33 -12.80 -12.36
C THR A 43 19.57 -13.34 -10.95
N GLN A 44 20.82 -13.40 -10.49
CA GLN A 44 21.16 -13.80 -9.11
C GLN A 44 21.10 -12.63 -8.11
N MET A 45 20.99 -11.38 -8.57
CA MET A 45 20.94 -10.21 -7.67
C MET A 45 19.71 -10.28 -6.75
N GLN A 46 19.92 -9.96 -5.48
CA GLN A 46 18.85 -9.93 -4.46
C GLN A 46 18.47 -8.51 -4.04
N VAL A 47 19.19 -7.49 -4.50
CA VAL A 47 19.03 -6.10 -4.06
C VAL A 47 18.23 -5.32 -5.10
N PRO A 48 16.93 -5.04 -4.87
CA PRO A 48 16.08 -4.36 -5.84
C PRO A 48 16.62 -2.98 -6.24
N GLN A 49 17.20 -2.22 -5.31
CA GLN A 49 17.73 -0.88 -5.57
C GLN A 49 18.89 -0.91 -6.57
N ALA A 50 19.73 -1.96 -6.53
CA ALA A 50 20.79 -2.14 -7.52
C ALA A 50 20.22 -2.49 -8.90
N LEU A 51 19.21 -3.37 -8.94
CA LEU A 51 18.52 -3.73 -10.18
C LEU A 51 17.76 -2.54 -10.80
N PHE A 52 17.15 -1.67 -9.99
CA PHE A 52 16.52 -0.45 -10.47
C PHE A 52 17.53 0.49 -11.14
N LYS A 53 18.71 0.68 -10.52
CA LYS A 53 19.79 1.47 -11.11
C LYS A 53 20.26 0.88 -12.44
N LEU A 54 20.45 -0.44 -12.51
CA LEU A 54 20.82 -1.14 -13.74
C LEU A 54 19.73 -0.99 -14.82
N ALA A 55 18.47 -1.18 -14.47
CA ALA A 55 17.35 -1.01 -15.39
C ALA A 55 17.29 0.43 -15.95
N THR A 56 17.54 1.45 -15.13
CA THR A 56 17.65 2.83 -15.61
C THR A 56 18.81 2.98 -16.61
N ILE A 57 20.00 2.49 -16.27
CA ILE A 57 21.19 2.56 -17.14
C ILE A 57 20.92 1.89 -18.49
N TYR A 58 20.39 0.66 -18.50
CA TYR A 58 20.12 -0.08 -19.73
C TYR A 58 19.01 0.55 -20.57
N LYS A 59 18.02 1.15 -19.92
CA LYS A 59 16.98 1.89 -20.62
C LYS A 59 17.53 3.15 -21.28
N GLU A 60 18.39 3.90 -20.60
CA GLU A 60 19.03 5.12 -21.13
C GLU A 60 20.02 4.81 -22.25
N SER A 61 20.73 3.69 -22.18
CA SER A 61 21.66 3.24 -23.23
C SER A 61 20.98 2.52 -24.40
N GLY A 62 19.70 2.20 -24.31
CA GLY A 62 18.97 1.41 -25.31
C GLY A 62 19.31 -0.08 -25.32
N ASP A 63 19.99 -0.60 -24.30
CA ASP A 63 20.28 -2.03 -24.13
C ASP A 63 19.03 -2.79 -23.65
N LEU A 64 18.11 -3.04 -24.58
CA LEU A 64 16.83 -3.71 -24.29
C LEU A 64 17.03 -5.14 -23.79
N GLU A 65 18.14 -5.79 -24.13
CA GLU A 65 18.43 -7.15 -23.69
C GLU A 65 18.73 -7.19 -22.20
N ARG A 66 19.73 -6.42 -21.74
CA ARG A 66 20.05 -6.36 -20.30
C ARG A 66 18.95 -5.71 -19.49
N LEU A 67 18.22 -4.75 -20.07
CA LEU A 67 17.01 -4.20 -19.47
C LEU A 67 15.99 -5.31 -19.17
N SER A 68 15.74 -6.22 -20.11
CA SER A 68 14.81 -7.32 -19.91
C SER A 68 15.26 -8.28 -18.80
N TRP A 69 16.57 -8.53 -18.66
CA TRP A 69 17.12 -9.35 -17.58
C TRP A 69 16.90 -8.71 -16.20
N ALA A 70 17.18 -7.41 -16.10
CA ALA A 70 17.01 -6.65 -14.86
C ALA A 70 15.53 -6.56 -14.46
N LEU A 71 14.64 -6.25 -15.41
CA LEU A 71 13.20 -6.16 -15.18
C LEU A 71 12.59 -7.53 -14.84
N ARG A 72 12.98 -8.61 -15.51
CA ARG A 72 12.54 -9.97 -15.16
C ARG A 72 12.91 -10.32 -13.73
N ARG A 73 14.13 -9.94 -13.30
CA ARG A 73 14.55 -10.16 -11.92
C ARG A 73 13.78 -9.29 -10.92
N LEU A 74 13.53 -8.02 -11.25
CA LEU A 74 12.71 -7.13 -10.43
C LEU A 74 11.28 -7.67 -10.27
N VAL A 75 10.65 -8.15 -11.34
CA VAL A 75 9.32 -8.78 -11.29
C VAL A 75 9.34 -10.02 -10.41
N ALA A 76 10.39 -10.85 -10.46
CA ALA A 76 10.51 -12.01 -9.57
C ALA A 76 10.63 -11.61 -8.08
N LEU A 77 11.30 -10.48 -7.78
CA LEU A 77 11.44 -9.96 -6.41
C LEU A 77 10.22 -9.15 -5.94
N ARG A 78 9.40 -8.66 -6.88
CA ARG A 78 8.23 -7.80 -6.66
C ARG A 78 7.07 -8.25 -7.55
N PRO A 79 6.55 -9.48 -7.35
CA PRO A 79 5.58 -10.10 -8.26
C PRO A 79 4.22 -9.38 -8.28
N SER A 80 3.93 -8.53 -7.30
CA SER A 80 2.68 -7.76 -7.24
C SER A 80 2.79 -6.37 -7.88
N SER A 81 3.96 -5.91 -8.36
CA SER A 81 4.10 -4.57 -8.98
C SER A 81 3.54 -4.54 -10.41
N PRO A 82 2.48 -3.77 -10.68
CA PRO A 82 1.95 -3.62 -12.03
C PRO A 82 2.90 -2.87 -12.98
N GLU A 83 3.61 -1.86 -12.47
CA GLU A 83 4.51 -1.00 -13.26
C GLU A 83 5.70 -1.81 -13.79
N LEU A 84 6.29 -2.65 -12.95
CA LEU A 84 7.40 -3.51 -13.36
C LEU A 84 6.98 -4.52 -14.42
N LYS A 85 5.78 -5.10 -14.30
CA LYS A 85 5.22 -6.01 -15.30
C LYS A 85 4.97 -5.29 -16.63
N LEU A 86 4.36 -4.10 -16.60
CA LEU A 86 4.13 -3.32 -17.82
C LEU A 86 5.43 -2.90 -18.49
N ALA A 87 6.43 -2.47 -17.70
CA ALA A 87 7.75 -2.13 -18.22
C ALA A 87 8.41 -3.35 -18.89
N LEU A 88 8.35 -4.52 -18.25
CA LEU A 88 8.89 -5.76 -18.81
C LEU A 88 8.16 -6.17 -20.10
N ALA A 89 6.83 -6.13 -20.12
CA ALA A 89 6.03 -6.44 -21.30
C ALA A 89 6.36 -5.49 -22.47
N THR A 90 6.56 -4.20 -22.16
CA THR A 90 6.97 -3.18 -23.13
C THR A 90 8.36 -3.48 -23.69
N THR A 91 9.32 -3.85 -22.84
CA THR A 91 10.68 -4.22 -23.28
C THR A 91 10.66 -5.47 -24.15
N TYR A 92 9.91 -6.52 -23.79
CA TYR A 92 9.71 -7.70 -24.64
C TYR A 92 9.11 -7.34 -26.00
N ALA A 93 8.13 -6.44 -26.02
CA ALA A 93 7.50 -6.01 -27.26
C ALA A 93 8.47 -5.27 -28.18
N GLN A 94 9.29 -4.37 -27.62
CA GLN A 94 10.34 -3.66 -28.36
C GLN A 94 11.43 -4.60 -28.89
N ARG A 95 11.65 -5.75 -28.25
CA ARG A 95 12.53 -6.82 -28.74
C ARG A 95 11.86 -7.76 -29.75
N GLY A 96 10.57 -7.62 -30.03
CA GLY A 96 9.81 -8.51 -30.90
C GLY A 96 9.49 -9.87 -30.27
N GLN A 97 9.62 -10.00 -28.96
CA GLN A 97 9.37 -11.22 -28.19
C GLN A 97 7.86 -11.40 -27.96
N LYS A 98 7.15 -11.85 -29.00
CA LYS A 98 5.67 -11.92 -29.03
C LYS A 98 5.10 -12.79 -27.90
N THR A 99 5.65 -13.98 -27.69
CA THR A 99 5.15 -14.94 -26.69
C THR A 99 5.23 -14.35 -25.28
N GLU A 100 6.40 -13.86 -24.90
CA GLU A 100 6.67 -13.31 -23.57
C GLU A 100 5.86 -12.04 -23.30
N THR A 101 5.67 -11.19 -24.31
CA THR A 101 4.76 -10.03 -24.19
C THR A 101 3.33 -10.49 -23.95
N TYR A 102 2.81 -11.44 -24.73
CA TYR A 102 1.42 -11.86 -24.64
C TYR A 102 1.12 -12.60 -23.35
N GLU A 103 1.98 -13.51 -22.92
CA GLU A 103 1.81 -14.23 -21.65
C GLU A 103 1.73 -13.28 -20.46
N LEU A 104 2.63 -12.28 -20.42
CA LEU A 104 2.65 -11.31 -19.34
C LEU A 104 1.43 -10.40 -19.35
N LEU A 105 1.02 -9.88 -20.52
CA LEU A 105 -0.17 -9.04 -20.62
C LEU A 105 -1.47 -9.81 -20.34
N LEU A 106 -1.57 -11.08 -20.74
CA LEU A 106 -2.70 -11.95 -20.40
C LEU A 106 -2.77 -12.20 -18.88
N ALA A 107 -1.63 -12.41 -18.22
CA ALA A 107 -1.59 -12.54 -16.77
C ALA A 107 -2.04 -11.24 -16.08
N MET A 108 -1.56 -10.08 -16.56
CA MET A 108 -1.98 -8.77 -16.05
C MET A 108 -3.49 -8.56 -16.22
N GLN A 109 -4.03 -8.86 -17.41
CA GLN A 109 -5.47 -8.82 -17.69
C GLN A 109 -6.26 -9.68 -16.69
N LYS A 110 -5.84 -10.93 -16.44
CA LYS A 110 -6.50 -11.84 -15.49
C LYS A 110 -6.45 -11.34 -14.04
N GLN A 111 -5.40 -10.62 -13.66
CA GLN A 111 -5.26 -9.99 -12.34
C GLN A 111 -6.17 -8.76 -12.14
N GLY A 112 -6.90 -8.36 -13.19
CA GLY A 112 -7.77 -7.18 -13.18
C GLY A 112 -7.06 -5.88 -13.53
N LEU A 113 -5.84 -5.93 -14.10
CA LEU A 113 -5.14 -4.73 -14.54
C LEU A 113 -5.71 -4.23 -15.87
N GLY A 114 -5.79 -2.91 -16.03
CA GLY A 114 -6.29 -2.25 -17.24
C GLY A 114 -5.36 -1.15 -17.73
N TYR A 115 -5.12 -1.15 -19.05
CA TYR A 115 -4.26 -0.19 -19.76
C TYR A 115 -4.77 0.04 -21.19
N ASP A 116 -4.79 1.30 -21.63
CA ASP A 116 -4.92 1.63 -23.06
C ASP A 116 -3.54 1.54 -23.72
N LEU A 117 -3.33 0.47 -24.48
CA LEU A 117 -2.10 0.23 -25.25
C LEU A 117 -2.31 0.39 -26.76
N THR A 118 -3.50 0.82 -27.20
CA THR A 118 -3.91 0.84 -28.62
C THR A 118 -2.99 1.69 -29.50
N LYS A 119 -2.50 2.81 -28.98
CA LYS A 119 -1.64 3.79 -29.69
C LYS A 119 -0.20 3.77 -29.20
N ASN A 120 0.23 2.70 -28.53
CA ASN A 120 1.58 2.63 -27.97
C ASN A 120 2.55 2.01 -28.99
N GLU A 121 3.37 2.86 -29.62
CA GLU A 121 4.34 2.46 -30.67
C GLU A 121 5.37 1.42 -30.20
N ASN A 122 5.61 1.30 -28.88
CA ASN A 122 6.50 0.29 -28.33
C ASN A 122 6.02 -1.15 -28.58
N PHE A 123 4.74 -1.33 -28.92
CA PHE A 123 4.14 -2.63 -29.23
C PHE A 123 3.99 -2.88 -30.73
N SER A 124 4.49 -2.00 -31.60
CA SER A 124 4.37 -2.11 -33.06
C SER A 124 4.91 -3.42 -33.65
N LYS A 125 5.93 -4.03 -33.03
CA LYS A 125 6.51 -5.32 -33.47
C LYS A 125 5.65 -6.54 -33.12
N VAL A 126 4.62 -6.38 -32.30
CA VAL A 126 3.82 -7.47 -31.75
C VAL A 126 2.30 -7.21 -31.87
N SER A 127 1.86 -6.14 -32.53
CA SER A 127 0.45 -5.72 -32.54
C SER A 127 -0.38 -6.26 -33.71
N ASP A 128 0.20 -7.09 -34.57
CA ASP A 128 -0.35 -7.58 -35.85
C ASP A 128 -1.22 -8.85 -35.73
N THR A 129 -1.55 -9.31 -34.51
CA THR A 129 -2.22 -10.60 -34.29
C THR A 129 -3.62 -10.47 -33.71
N ARG A 130 -4.44 -11.52 -33.88
CA ARG A 130 -5.74 -11.63 -33.22
C ARG A 130 -5.62 -11.73 -31.69
N VAL A 131 -4.55 -12.34 -31.19
CA VAL A 131 -4.28 -12.47 -29.75
C VAL A 131 -4.03 -11.10 -29.14
N TRP A 132 -3.29 -10.23 -29.83
CA TRP A 132 -3.09 -8.84 -29.40
C TRP A 132 -4.42 -8.11 -29.21
N LYS A 133 -5.34 -8.21 -30.17
CA LYS A 133 -6.68 -7.62 -30.06
C LYS A 133 -7.45 -8.13 -28.83
N TYR A 134 -7.44 -9.45 -28.58
CA TYR A 134 -8.08 -10.04 -27.40
C TYR A 134 -7.50 -9.50 -26.07
N ILE A 135 -6.17 -9.36 -26.00
CA ILE A 135 -5.48 -8.78 -24.85
C ILE A 135 -5.94 -7.35 -24.60
N LEU A 136 -5.97 -6.51 -25.65
CA LEU A 136 -6.40 -5.12 -25.53
C LEU A 136 -7.85 -5.02 -25.07
N GLU A 137 -8.76 -5.79 -25.67
CA GLU A 137 -10.18 -5.79 -25.28
C GLU A 137 -10.36 -6.16 -23.80
N GLY A 138 -9.58 -7.11 -23.29
CA GLY A 138 -9.61 -7.49 -21.88
C GLY A 138 -9.03 -6.43 -20.94
N LEU A 139 -7.91 -5.81 -21.29
CA LEU A 139 -7.33 -4.71 -20.52
C LEU A 139 -8.26 -3.50 -20.49
N GLU A 140 -8.91 -3.17 -21.61
CA GLU A 140 -9.93 -2.11 -21.69
C GLU A 140 -11.19 -2.46 -20.90
N ALA A 141 -11.62 -3.72 -20.91
CA ALA A 141 -12.75 -4.17 -20.10
C ALA A 141 -12.50 -3.96 -18.59
N ASN A 142 -11.27 -4.18 -18.12
CA ASN A 142 -10.89 -3.91 -16.75
C ASN A 142 -10.92 -2.42 -16.37
N LEU A 143 -10.87 -1.50 -17.36
CA LEU A 143 -11.01 -0.06 -17.10
C LEU A 143 -12.46 0.39 -16.91
N LYS A 144 -13.46 -0.47 -17.15
CA LYS A 144 -14.86 -0.12 -16.98
C LYS A 144 -15.19 0.01 -15.48
N PRO A 145 -15.94 1.05 -15.07
CA PRO A 145 -16.41 1.17 -13.70
C PRO A 145 -17.18 -0.08 -13.25
N PHE A 146 -16.96 -0.49 -12.01
CA PHE A 146 -17.65 -1.60 -11.36
C PHE A 146 -17.95 -1.22 -9.90
N GLY A 147 -19.04 -1.76 -9.36
CA GLY A 147 -19.49 -1.51 -7.99
C GLY A 147 -20.71 -0.59 -7.92
N GLU A 148 -21.31 -0.54 -6.74
CA GLU A 148 -22.50 0.29 -6.42
C GLU A 148 -22.21 1.40 -5.41
N GLY A 149 -20.94 1.55 -5.02
CA GLY A 149 -20.52 2.56 -4.08
C GLY A 149 -20.72 3.97 -4.64
N LYS A 150 -20.73 4.93 -3.73
CA LYS A 150 -20.96 6.34 -4.06
C LYS A 150 -20.31 7.27 -3.05
N VAL A 151 -20.08 8.51 -3.45
CA VAL A 151 -19.71 9.58 -2.50
C VAL A 151 -20.82 9.73 -1.46
N ALA A 152 -20.47 9.51 -0.19
CA ALA A 152 -21.38 9.65 0.93
C ALA A 152 -21.50 11.11 1.38
N PHE A 153 -20.36 11.80 1.45
CA PHE A 153 -20.27 13.22 1.78
C PHE A 153 -18.92 13.79 1.31
N SER A 154 -18.74 15.10 1.40
CA SER A 154 -17.47 15.75 1.09
C SER A 154 -17.02 16.63 2.25
N LEU A 155 -15.75 16.53 2.61
CA LEU A 155 -15.08 17.46 3.52
C LEU A 155 -14.71 18.74 2.75
N PRO A 156 -14.65 19.91 3.42
CA PRO A 156 -14.39 21.17 2.75
C PRO A 156 -13.04 21.19 2.02
N ALA A 157 -13.00 21.95 0.94
CA ALA A 157 -11.75 22.28 0.26
C ALA A 157 -10.86 23.12 1.19
N GLY A 158 -9.55 22.86 1.15
CA GLY A 158 -8.59 23.63 1.92
C GLY A 158 -7.27 22.89 2.11
N ASP A 159 -6.35 23.56 2.80
CA ASP A 159 -5.02 23.06 3.12
C ASP A 159 -5.04 22.18 4.39
N TYR A 160 -5.78 21.07 4.31
CA TYR A 160 -6.02 20.13 5.40
C TYR A 160 -5.17 18.86 5.29
N MET A 161 -5.01 18.31 4.07
CA MET A 161 -4.48 16.97 3.82
C MET A 161 -5.02 15.94 4.82
N PHE A 162 -6.30 15.63 4.69
CA PHE A 162 -6.91 14.53 5.45
C PHE A 162 -6.28 13.21 5.02
N GLU A 163 -5.73 12.46 5.97
CA GLU A 163 -5.11 11.16 5.73
C GLU A 163 -5.69 10.07 6.65
N SER A 164 -6.64 10.41 7.53
CA SER A 164 -7.29 9.42 8.38
C SER A 164 -8.75 9.74 8.65
N LEU A 165 -9.55 8.68 8.70
CA LEU A 165 -10.93 8.69 9.12
C LEU A 165 -11.10 7.68 10.26
N ALA A 166 -11.99 7.97 11.19
CA ALA A 166 -12.50 7.02 12.18
C ALA A 166 -14.00 7.26 12.38
N TYR A 167 -14.74 6.30 12.94
CA TYR A 167 -16.16 6.45 13.20
C TYR A 167 -16.46 6.37 14.70
N ASP A 168 -17.09 7.40 15.25
CA ASP A 168 -17.57 7.39 16.63
C ASP A 168 -19.04 6.91 16.65
N PRO A 169 -19.32 5.67 17.10
CA PRO A 169 -20.68 5.14 17.10
C PRO A 169 -21.58 5.77 18.17
N ALA A 170 -21.01 6.31 19.26
CA ALA A 170 -21.79 6.97 20.30
C ALA A 170 -22.35 8.30 19.79
N ARG A 171 -21.54 9.06 19.05
CA ARG A 171 -21.98 10.30 18.39
C ARG A 171 -22.66 10.09 17.06
N LYS A 172 -22.47 8.91 16.43
CA LYS A 172 -22.84 8.62 15.04
C LYS A 172 -22.23 9.65 14.08
N ARG A 173 -20.94 9.94 14.26
CA ARG A 173 -20.19 10.92 13.48
C ARG A 173 -18.83 10.36 13.10
N PHE A 174 -18.37 10.72 11.90
CA PHE A 174 -16.99 10.49 11.52
C PHE A 174 -16.06 11.48 12.22
N LEU A 175 -14.82 11.03 12.44
CA LEU A 175 -13.69 11.84 12.81
C LEU A 175 -12.76 11.95 11.60
N ALA A 176 -12.23 13.15 11.31
CA ALA A 176 -11.26 13.37 10.25
C ALA A 176 -9.96 13.94 10.82
N GLY A 177 -8.83 13.26 10.57
CA GLY A 177 -7.50 13.68 11.01
C GLY A 177 -6.75 14.44 9.92
N SER A 178 -6.26 15.63 10.24
CA SER A 178 -5.49 16.49 9.34
C SER A 178 -3.99 16.35 9.59
N VAL A 179 -3.24 16.03 8.54
CA VAL A 179 -1.76 16.06 8.61
C VAL A 179 -1.23 17.49 8.66
N ARG A 180 -1.87 18.42 7.92
CA ARG A 180 -1.43 19.82 7.84
C ARG A 180 -1.59 20.56 9.16
N GLU A 181 -2.76 20.44 9.77
CA GLU A 181 -3.10 21.21 10.97
C GLU A 181 -2.89 20.42 12.26
N GLY A 182 -2.65 19.10 12.18
CA GLY A 182 -2.57 18.24 13.35
C GLY A 182 -3.88 18.14 14.13
N LYS A 183 -4.98 18.65 13.55
CA LYS A 183 -6.31 18.67 14.15
C LYS A 183 -7.07 17.39 13.85
N ILE A 184 -7.96 17.05 14.77
CA ILE A 184 -9.01 16.05 14.58
C ILE A 184 -10.34 16.78 14.65
N TYR A 185 -11.17 16.56 13.64
CA TYR A 185 -12.48 17.17 13.51
C TYR A 185 -13.58 16.15 13.70
N LEU A 186 -14.68 16.58 14.32
CA LEU A 186 -15.96 15.90 14.19
C LEU A 186 -16.61 16.31 12.86
N VAL A 187 -16.99 15.33 12.05
CA VAL A 187 -17.63 15.57 10.75
C VAL A 187 -19.15 15.64 10.95
N GLY A 188 -19.75 16.76 10.54
CA GLY A 188 -21.19 16.97 10.51
C GLY A 188 -21.86 16.15 9.41
N LYS A 189 -23.19 16.00 9.47
CA LYS A 189 -23.96 15.24 8.46
C LYS A 189 -23.83 15.81 7.04
N ASP A 190 -23.52 17.10 6.92
CA ASP A 190 -23.29 17.82 5.67
C ASP A 190 -21.81 17.90 5.28
N GLY A 191 -20.91 17.21 6.00
CA GLY A 191 -19.47 17.25 5.79
C GLY A 191 -18.76 18.45 6.42
N LYS A 192 -19.48 19.34 7.12
CA LYS A 192 -18.84 20.45 7.86
C LYS A 192 -17.96 19.95 9.00
N LEU A 193 -16.90 20.69 9.27
CA LEU A 193 -15.93 20.36 10.30
C LEU A 193 -16.22 21.13 11.58
N GLU A 194 -16.15 20.42 12.69
CA GLU A 194 -16.16 20.99 14.04
C GLU A 194 -14.85 20.56 14.72
N ASP A 195 -14.11 21.53 15.27
CA ASP A 195 -12.86 21.24 16.00
C ASP A 195 -13.17 20.31 17.18
N PHE A 196 -12.44 19.19 17.28
CA PHE A 196 -12.57 18.24 18.40
C PHE A 196 -11.28 18.15 19.21
N ILE A 197 -10.15 17.89 18.55
CA ILE A 197 -8.82 17.89 19.19
C ILE A 197 -7.91 18.79 18.37
N THR A 198 -7.31 19.78 19.02
CA THR A 198 -6.39 20.74 18.40
C THR A 198 -5.00 20.62 19.02
N PRO A 199 -3.90 20.68 18.23
CA PRO A 199 -2.55 20.71 18.78
C PRO A 199 -2.35 21.84 19.80
N SER A 200 -1.71 21.51 20.91
CA SER A 200 -1.38 22.47 21.97
C SER A 200 -0.08 22.05 22.66
N ALA A 201 0.54 22.95 23.42
CA ALA A 201 1.70 22.59 24.24
C ALA A 201 1.37 21.46 25.24
N ALA A 202 0.13 21.43 25.76
CA ALA A 202 -0.31 20.40 26.70
C ALA A 202 -0.37 19.01 26.05
N ASN A 203 -0.99 18.89 24.87
CA ASN A 203 -1.09 17.59 24.20
C ASN A 203 0.10 17.23 23.31
N GLY A 204 0.90 18.20 22.86
CA GLY A 204 2.09 17.96 22.03
C GLY A 204 1.80 17.22 20.73
N LEU A 205 0.58 17.33 20.20
CA LEU A 205 0.17 16.65 18.96
C LEU A 205 0.85 17.29 17.74
N TRP A 206 1.26 16.48 16.77
CA TRP A 206 1.82 16.92 15.49
C TRP A 206 0.84 16.57 14.36
N SER A 207 1.34 16.20 13.17
CA SER A 207 0.49 15.68 12.10
C SER A 207 -0.27 14.42 12.52
N VAL A 208 -1.57 14.39 12.23
CA VAL A 208 -2.41 13.19 12.44
C VAL A 208 -2.43 12.34 11.17
N TYR A 209 -1.71 11.22 11.18
CA TYR A 209 -1.63 10.31 10.03
C TYR A 209 -2.60 9.15 10.10
N ALA A 210 -2.85 8.60 11.29
CA ALA A 210 -3.78 7.49 11.47
C ALA A 210 -4.51 7.59 12.81
N MET A 211 -5.71 7.02 12.86
CA MET A 211 -6.56 7.00 14.05
C MET A 211 -7.24 5.64 14.19
N ALA A 212 -7.38 5.17 15.43
CA ALA A 212 -8.21 4.02 15.77
C ALA A 212 -9.08 4.34 16.98
N VAL A 213 -10.37 4.03 16.86
CA VAL A 213 -11.36 4.18 17.93
C VAL A 213 -11.58 2.83 18.60
N VAL A 214 -11.67 2.84 19.93
CA VAL A 214 -12.09 1.69 20.73
C VAL A 214 -13.20 2.18 21.65
N PRO A 215 -14.47 2.18 21.18
CA PRO A 215 -15.59 2.76 21.90
C PRO A 215 -15.82 2.15 23.29
N GLU A 216 -15.58 0.85 23.43
CA GLU A 216 -15.75 0.11 24.69
C GLU A 216 -14.76 0.57 25.77
N ASP A 217 -13.60 1.07 25.36
CA ASP A 217 -12.55 1.60 26.24
C ASP A 217 -12.61 3.13 26.34
N ASP A 218 -13.63 3.77 25.73
CA ASP A 218 -13.73 5.23 25.55
C ASP A 218 -12.43 5.85 25.02
N ALA A 219 -11.79 5.18 24.06
CA ALA A 219 -10.44 5.51 23.61
C ALA A 219 -10.39 5.89 22.13
N LEU A 220 -9.62 6.94 21.84
CA LEU A 220 -9.15 7.32 20.52
C LEU A 220 -7.63 7.30 20.54
N TYR A 221 -7.04 6.37 19.79
CA TYR A 221 -5.60 6.30 19.59
C TYR A 221 -5.22 7.01 18.29
N VAL A 222 -4.21 7.86 18.37
CA VAL A 222 -3.78 8.74 17.27
C VAL A 222 -2.30 8.51 16.99
N ALA A 223 -1.97 8.03 15.79
CA ALA A 223 -0.61 7.96 15.30
C ALA A 223 -0.20 9.34 14.78
N SER A 224 0.74 9.97 15.50
CA SER A 224 1.15 11.36 15.26
C SER A 224 2.65 11.44 15.02
N THR A 225 3.04 12.20 14.01
CA THR A 225 4.42 12.35 13.55
C THR A 225 4.75 13.82 13.35
N ALA A 226 5.91 14.26 13.84
CA ALA A 226 6.48 15.57 13.54
C ALA A 226 7.02 15.62 12.11
N SER A 227 6.10 15.74 11.17
CA SER A 227 6.36 15.69 9.74
C SER A 227 6.53 17.09 9.15
N VAL A 228 7.33 17.22 8.10
CA VAL A 228 7.49 18.48 7.33
C VAL A 228 6.17 18.95 6.70
N TYR A 229 5.18 18.07 6.59
CA TYR A 229 3.83 18.44 6.14
C TYR A 229 3.03 19.19 7.22
N PHE A 230 3.41 19.13 8.49
CA PHE A 230 2.74 19.83 9.59
C PHE A 230 3.01 21.35 9.51
N LYS A 231 1.97 22.18 9.53
CA LYS A 231 2.12 23.65 9.57
C LYS A 231 2.87 24.13 10.82
N GLY A 232 2.75 23.41 11.93
CA GLY A 232 3.47 23.66 13.17
C GLY A 232 4.82 22.95 13.27
N PHE A 233 5.39 22.45 12.16
CA PHE A 233 6.66 21.73 12.16
C PHE A 233 7.80 22.58 12.74
N LYS A 234 8.60 21.95 13.61
CA LYS A 234 9.83 22.51 14.18
C LYS A 234 10.98 21.58 13.87
N GLN A 235 12.13 22.14 13.50
CA GLN A 235 13.32 21.33 13.19
C GLN A 235 13.74 20.45 14.37
N ASP A 236 13.61 20.96 15.61
CA ASP A 236 13.91 20.21 16.85
C ASP A 236 12.97 19.02 17.11
N ASP A 237 11.84 18.95 16.39
CA ASP A 237 10.92 17.83 16.45
C ASP A 237 11.15 16.81 15.32
N TYR A 238 12.12 17.06 14.42
CA TYR A 238 12.39 16.15 13.30
C TYR A 238 12.61 14.71 13.77
N GLY A 239 11.86 13.77 13.17
CA GLY A 239 11.93 12.35 13.50
C GLY A 239 11.14 11.94 14.75
N LYS A 240 10.54 12.87 15.50
CA LYS A 240 9.65 12.53 16.63
C LYS A 240 8.34 11.95 16.11
N ALA A 241 7.90 10.87 16.72
CA ALA A 241 6.62 10.24 16.44
C ALA A 241 6.13 9.45 17.67
N GLY A 242 4.82 9.21 17.74
CA GLY A 242 4.24 8.42 18.82
C GLY A 242 2.75 8.18 18.64
N VAL A 243 2.21 7.39 19.56
CA VAL A 243 0.77 7.13 19.69
C VAL A 243 0.23 7.94 20.87
N PHE A 244 -0.84 8.69 20.64
CA PHE A 244 -1.47 9.55 21.64
C PHE A 244 -2.86 8.97 21.94
N LYS A 245 -3.15 8.73 23.23
CA LYS A 245 -4.44 8.23 23.68
C LYS A 245 -5.29 9.39 24.18
N PHE A 246 -6.45 9.59 23.57
CA PHE A 246 -7.47 10.53 24.00
C PHE A 246 -8.71 9.78 24.48
N LYS A 247 -9.47 10.41 25.37
CA LYS A 247 -10.80 9.96 25.76
C LYS A 247 -11.77 10.28 24.62
N LEU A 248 -12.33 9.27 23.94
CA LEU A 248 -13.18 9.45 22.75
C LEU A 248 -14.40 10.34 23.04
N SER A 249 -14.99 10.22 24.23
CA SER A 249 -16.15 10.99 24.64
C SER A 249 -15.87 12.46 24.94
N THR A 250 -14.62 12.88 25.11
CA THR A 250 -14.32 14.28 25.51
C THR A 250 -13.19 14.95 24.74
N GLY A 251 -12.37 14.19 24.01
CA GLY A 251 -11.15 14.70 23.37
C GLY A 251 -10.03 15.03 24.35
N LYS A 252 -10.19 14.73 25.65
CA LYS A 252 -9.13 14.95 26.65
C LYS A 252 -8.00 13.94 26.46
N LEU A 253 -6.77 14.42 26.47
CA LEU A 253 -5.59 13.56 26.44
C LEU A 253 -5.56 12.71 27.72
N VAL A 254 -5.31 11.42 27.55
CA VAL A 254 -5.07 10.46 28.63
C VAL A 254 -3.57 10.21 28.77
N ASP A 255 -2.89 9.90 27.66
CA ASP A 255 -1.47 9.50 27.69
C ASP A 255 -0.77 9.66 26.32
N LYS A 256 0.57 9.62 26.31
CA LYS A 256 1.41 9.70 25.12
C LYS A 256 2.49 8.62 25.15
N TYR A 257 2.60 7.87 24.06
CA TYR A 257 3.58 6.79 23.90
C TYR A 257 4.53 7.16 22.76
N LEU A 258 5.67 7.75 23.11
CA LEU A 258 6.62 8.30 22.14
C LEU A 258 7.69 7.27 21.78
N LEU A 259 8.09 7.25 20.51
CA LEU A 259 9.30 6.56 20.07
C LEU A 259 10.53 7.39 20.46
N LEU A 260 11.62 6.72 20.80
CA LEU A 260 12.89 7.39 21.06
C LEU A 260 13.42 8.05 19.76
N PRO A 261 13.72 9.36 19.77
CA PRO A 261 14.30 10.01 18.62
C PRO A 261 15.70 9.47 18.32
N ASP A 262 15.99 9.22 17.06
CA ASP A 262 17.29 8.71 16.57
C ASP A 262 17.82 9.54 15.38
N GLY A 263 17.28 10.74 15.19
CA GLY A 263 17.69 11.68 14.15
C GLY A 263 17.25 11.30 12.72
N ASN A 264 16.56 10.18 12.53
CA ASN A 264 16.11 9.75 11.22
C ASN A 264 14.59 10.03 11.03
N PRO A 265 14.11 10.25 9.80
CA PRO A 265 12.69 10.48 9.56
C PRO A 265 11.86 9.26 9.95
N ARG A 266 10.62 9.51 10.39
CA ARG A 266 9.61 8.49 10.73
C ARG A 266 8.29 8.88 10.13
N THR A 267 7.41 7.92 9.87
CA THR A 267 6.00 8.21 9.59
C THR A 267 5.18 7.06 10.11
N LEU A 268 4.53 7.27 11.27
CA LEU A 268 3.53 6.32 11.76
C LEU A 268 2.29 6.40 10.87
N SER A 269 2.30 5.63 9.79
CA SER A 269 1.34 5.70 8.67
C SER A 269 0.01 5.05 8.99
N THR A 270 -0.03 4.12 9.94
CA THR A 270 -1.21 3.31 10.21
C THR A 270 -1.22 2.81 11.65
N ILE A 271 -2.43 2.54 12.16
CA ILE A 271 -2.68 2.10 13.53
C ILE A 271 -3.87 1.14 13.54
N ALA A 272 -3.78 0.08 14.33
CA ALA A 272 -4.89 -0.80 14.66
C ALA A 272 -5.02 -0.88 16.18
N ALA A 273 -6.25 -0.79 16.68
CA ALA A 273 -6.53 -0.90 18.10
C ALA A 273 -7.74 -1.81 18.34
N GLY A 274 -7.68 -2.60 19.40
CA GLY A 274 -8.77 -3.43 19.91
C GLY A 274 -8.94 -3.21 21.41
N ARG A 275 -9.91 -3.93 21.99
CA ARG A 275 -10.26 -3.84 23.41
C ARG A 275 -9.07 -4.19 24.33
N GLY A 276 -9.11 -3.65 25.55
CA GLY A 276 -8.13 -3.99 26.58
C GLY A 276 -6.73 -3.43 26.31
N GLY A 277 -6.63 -2.36 25.51
CA GLY A 277 -5.37 -1.70 25.19
C GLY A 277 -4.50 -2.43 24.17
N LEU A 278 -5.07 -3.36 23.39
CA LEU A 278 -4.36 -4.00 22.28
C LEU A 278 -4.16 -2.99 21.15
N VAL A 279 -2.97 -2.38 21.06
CA VAL A 279 -2.68 -1.33 20.07
C VAL A 279 -1.40 -1.62 19.32
N PHE A 280 -1.45 -1.47 18.00
CA PHE A 280 -0.32 -1.58 17.09
C PHE A 280 -0.24 -0.35 16.19
N ALA A 281 0.97 0.13 15.94
CA ALA A 281 1.23 1.20 14.98
C ALA A 281 2.41 0.81 14.09
N ALA A 282 2.39 1.21 12.82
CA ALA A 282 3.49 0.94 11.90
C ALA A 282 4.15 2.24 11.43
N ASP A 283 5.49 2.23 11.43
CA ASP A 283 6.29 3.21 10.71
C ASP A 283 6.41 2.77 9.25
N GLY A 284 5.58 3.33 8.38
CA GLY A 284 5.53 2.96 6.96
C GLY A 284 6.74 3.42 6.15
N LEU A 285 7.60 4.29 6.71
CA LEU A 285 8.86 4.70 6.09
C LEU A 285 9.98 3.72 6.43
N ARG A 286 9.98 3.18 7.66
CA ARG A 286 11.01 2.27 8.15
C ARG A 286 10.62 0.80 8.13
N ASN A 287 9.36 0.49 7.80
CA ASN A 287 8.82 -0.85 7.75
C ASN A 287 8.89 -1.60 9.09
N GLN A 288 8.61 -0.86 10.16
CA GLN A 288 8.64 -1.34 11.54
C GLN A 288 7.22 -1.32 12.12
N ILE A 289 6.81 -2.42 12.76
CA ILE A 289 5.53 -2.49 13.48
C ILE A 289 5.81 -2.55 14.98
N TYR A 290 5.13 -1.68 15.71
CA TYR A 290 5.22 -1.55 17.15
C TYR A 290 3.92 -1.99 17.81
N ARG A 291 4.04 -2.60 19.00
CA ARG A 291 2.94 -2.87 19.91
C ARG A 291 3.04 -1.93 21.10
N LEU A 292 1.91 -1.37 21.54
CA LEU A 292 1.83 -0.71 22.84
C LEU A 292 1.79 -1.78 23.93
N ASP A 293 2.82 -1.81 24.77
CA ASP A 293 2.94 -2.75 25.88
C ASP A 293 3.68 -2.10 27.06
N GLY A 294 3.12 -2.21 28.27
CA GLY A 294 3.68 -1.58 29.48
C GLY A 294 3.86 -0.06 29.39
N GLY A 295 3.01 0.63 28.63
CA GLY A 295 3.11 2.08 28.42
C GLY A 295 4.23 2.49 27.45
N GLN A 296 4.76 1.57 26.65
CA GLN A 296 5.81 1.83 25.67
C GLN A 296 5.48 1.21 24.31
N LEU A 297 5.95 1.84 23.23
CA LEU A 297 5.88 1.26 21.88
C LEU A 297 7.08 0.31 21.70
N LYS A 298 6.84 -0.99 21.81
CA LYS A 298 7.84 -2.04 21.65
C LYS A 298 7.86 -2.55 20.21
N LEU A 299 9.04 -2.60 19.59
CA LEU A 299 9.20 -3.17 18.25
C LEU A 299 8.78 -4.64 18.26
N THR A 300 7.80 -4.99 17.44
CA THR A 300 7.24 -6.34 17.34
C THR A 300 7.66 -7.02 16.04
N MET A 301 7.82 -6.25 14.97
CA MET A 301 8.24 -6.79 13.68
C MET A 301 9.06 -5.75 12.90
N GLU A 302 10.14 -6.23 12.31
CA GLU A 302 10.92 -5.54 11.31
C GLU A 302 11.38 -6.57 10.27
N ASN A 303 11.29 -6.21 8.99
CA ASN A 303 11.83 -7.03 7.92
C ASN A 303 12.39 -6.13 6.81
N PRO A 304 13.71 -6.21 6.49
CA PRO A 304 14.35 -5.32 5.52
C PRO A 304 13.84 -5.52 4.09
N HIS A 305 13.10 -6.60 3.81
CA HIS A 305 12.52 -6.85 2.49
C HIS A 305 11.21 -6.10 2.25
N LEU A 306 10.53 -5.67 3.31
CA LEU A 306 9.33 -4.83 3.24
C LEU A 306 9.65 -3.51 2.54
N THR A 307 8.63 -2.90 1.96
CA THR A 307 8.73 -1.68 1.16
C THR A 307 8.07 -0.50 1.85
N SER A 308 6.81 -0.64 2.26
CA SER A 308 6.06 0.37 3.01
C SER A 308 4.86 -0.29 3.67
N VAL A 309 4.82 -0.35 5.01
CA VAL A 309 3.63 -0.84 5.73
C VAL A 309 2.56 0.26 5.73
N ARG A 310 1.42 -0.03 5.09
CA ARG A 310 0.34 0.95 4.86
C ARG A 310 -0.94 0.62 5.61
N GLY A 311 -1.27 -0.67 5.78
CA GLY A 311 -2.50 -1.09 6.46
C GLY A 311 -2.22 -2.00 7.65
N LEU A 312 -3.03 -1.89 8.70
CA LEU A 312 -3.08 -2.80 9.85
C LEU A 312 -4.54 -3.15 10.15
N ALA A 313 -4.83 -4.42 10.40
CA ALA A 313 -6.16 -4.89 10.78
C ALA A 313 -6.04 -6.01 11.82
N LEU A 314 -6.76 -5.88 12.93
CA LEU A 314 -6.91 -6.94 13.92
C LEU A 314 -8.12 -7.79 13.58
N ASP A 315 -8.03 -9.10 13.77
CA ASP A 315 -9.21 -9.96 13.79
C ASP A 315 -10.10 -9.68 15.00
N ASP A 316 -11.36 -10.13 14.95
CA ASP A 316 -12.34 -9.89 16.02
C ASP A 316 -11.89 -10.48 17.38
N ALA A 317 -11.07 -11.53 17.35
CA ALA A 317 -10.55 -12.20 18.53
C ALA A 317 -9.29 -11.53 19.11
N GLY A 318 -8.68 -10.56 18.41
CA GLY A 318 -7.41 -9.96 18.80
C GLY A 318 -6.23 -10.95 18.83
N LYS A 319 -6.30 -12.05 18.07
CA LYS A 319 -5.29 -13.11 17.99
C LYS A 319 -4.39 -12.96 16.78
N THR A 320 -4.86 -12.29 15.75
CA THR A 320 -4.13 -12.10 14.50
C THR A 320 -4.07 -10.63 14.14
N LEU A 321 -2.86 -10.12 13.89
CA LEU A 321 -2.66 -8.82 13.26
C LEU A 321 -2.30 -9.05 11.79
N TYR A 322 -3.19 -8.63 10.89
CA TYR A 322 -2.88 -8.54 9.47
C TYR A 322 -2.24 -7.20 9.15
N PHE A 323 -1.29 -7.20 8.22
CA PHE A 323 -0.71 -5.96 7.72
C PHE A 323 -0.53 -6.02 6.20
N ALA A 324 -0.62 -4.85 5.58
CA ALA A 324 -0.41 -4.68 4.15
C ALA A 324 0.90 -3.93 3.91
N ASP A 325 1.78 -4.56 3.13
CA ASP A 325 2.88 -3.88 2.48
C ASP A 325 2.44 -3.35 1.12
N PHE A 326 2.80 -2.11 0.81
CA PHE A 326 2.38 -1.44 -0.41
C PHE A 326 2.75 -2.22 -1.68
N SER A 327 3.92 -2.87 -1.73
CA SER A 327 4.39 -3.53 -2.96
C SER A 327 4.32 -5.05 -2.90
N LEU A 328 4.31 -5.64 -1.71
CA LEU A 328 4.44 -7.09 -1.53
C LEU A 328 3.11 -7.78 -1.22
N GLY A 329 2.10 -7.04 -0.75
CA GLY A 329 0.77 -7.57 -0.47
C GLY A 329 0.49 -7.74 1.01
N VAL A 330 -0.25 -8.80 1.36
CA VAL A 330 -0.83 -8.99 2.68
C VAL A 330 -0.12 -10.10 3.45
N PHE A 331 0.16 -9.83 4.72
CA PHE A 331 0.80 -10.74 5.66
C PHE A 331 0.02 -10.77 6.98
N GLY A 332 0.32 -11.75 7.82
CA GLY A 332 -0.25 -11.85 9.16
C GLY A 332 0.81 -12.06 10.23
N ILE A 333 0.46 -11.73 11.47
CA ILE A 333 1.23 -12.02 12.67
C ILE A 333 0.29 -12.73 13.64
N ASP A 334 0.63 -13.97 14.00
CA ASP A 334 0.01 -14.68 15.11
C ASP A 334 0.50 -14.04 16.41
N LEU A 335 -0.39 -13.36 17.12
CA LEU A 335 -0.06 -12.59 18.31
C LEU A 335 0.17 -13.46 19.54
N ASN A 336 -0.32 -14.70 19.55
CA ASN A 336 -0.06 -15.65 20.62
C ASN A 336 1.32 -16.28 20.45
N ALA A 337 1.66 -16.67 19.22
CA ALA A 337 2.95 -17.27 18.90
C ALA A 337 4.07 -16.24 18.69
N GLY A 338 3.74 -14.95 18.51
CA GLY A 338 4.69 -13.90 18.18
C GLY A 338 5.36 -14.11 16.82
N ARG A 339 4.63 -14.67 15.84
CA ARG A 339 5.20 -15.17 14.58
C ARG A 339 4.45 -14.66 13.34
N GLY A 340 5.22 -14.09 12.41
CA GLY A 340 4.71 -13.69 11.09
C GLY A 340 4.45 -14.86 10.14
N PHE A 341 3.54 -14.68 9.20
CA PHE A 341 3.22 -15.62 8.13
C PHE A 341 2.75 -14.92 6.84
N ASP A 342 2.97 -15.59 5.71
CA ASP A 342 2.40 -15.18 4.42
C ASP A 342 0.93 -15.54 4.34
N VAL A 343 0.09 -14.63 3.86
CA VAL A 343 -1.30 -14.98 3.49
C VAL A 343 -1.27 -15.57 2.09
N ALA A 344 -1.55 -16.87 1.98
CA ALA A 344 -1.47 -17.58 0.70
C ALA A 344 -2.59 -17.14 -0.27
N TYR A 345 -2.26 -17.01 -1.56
CA TYR A 345 -3.22 -16.72 -2.64
C TYR A 345 -2.69 -17.24 -3.98
N ASP A 346 -3.51 -17.26 -5.03
CA ASP A 346 -3.06 -17.54 -6.40
C ASP A 346 -2.63 -16.24 -7.10
N PRO A 347 -1.32 -16.00 -7.29
CA PRO A 347 -0.82 -14.77 -7.91
C PRO A 347 -1.13 -14.70 -9.41
N ARG A 348 -1.61 -15.77 -10.05
CA ARG A 348 -1.99 -15.76 -11.47
C ARG A 348 -3.35 -15.09 -11.71
N SER A 349 -4.22 -15.10 -10.69
CA SER A 349 -5.57 -14.55 -10.75
C SER A 349 -5.75 -13.27 -9.95
N LEU A 350 -4.86 -13.01 -8.98
CA LEU A 350 -4.97 -11.85 -8.10
C LEU A 350 -3.61 -11.16 -7.99
N THR A 351 -3.62 -9.84 -8.12
CA THR A 351 -2.51 -8.98 -7.70
C THR A 351 -2.86 -8.36 -6.35
N LEU A 352 -1.91 -8.34 -5.41
CA LEU A 352 -2.02 -7.70 -4.11
C LEU A 352 -0.89 -6.68 -4.01
N GLY A 353 -1.01 -5.61 -4.79
CA GLY A 353 0.03 -4.59 -4.95
C GLY A 353 -0.63 -3.22 -5.03
N GLY A 354 0.02 -2.22 -4.47
CA GLY A 354 -0.54 -0.89 -4.30
C GLY A 354 -1.59 -0.79 -3.19
N ILE A 355 -1.54 -1.67 -2.18
CA ILE A 355 -2.48 -1.64 -1.05
C ILE A 355 -2.13 -0.49 -0.12
N ASP A 356 -3.06 0.44 0.05
CA ASP A 356 -2.91 1.59 0.95
C ASP A 356 -3.71 1.41 2.25
N GLY A 357 -4.95 0.91 2.16
CA GLY A 357 -5.81 0.63 3.31
C GLY A 357 -6.05 -0.86 3.51
N LEU A 358 -6.13 -1.31 4.76
CA LEU A 358 -6.48 -2.68 5.15
C LEU A 358 -7.44 -2.66 6.34
N TYR A 359 -8.54 -3.41 6.26
CA TYR A 359 -9.56 -3.49 7.31
C TYR A 359 -10.00 -4.94 7.51
N TRP A 360 -10.39 -5.27 8.74
CA TRP A 360 -11.05 -6.53 9.06
C TRP A 360 -12.57 -6.36 8.99
N TYR A 361 -13.26 -7.34 8.40
CA TYR A 361 -14.72 -7.39 8.37
C TYR A 361 -15.21 -8.84 8.25
N GLN A 362 -15.73 -9.43 9.33
CA GLN A 362 -16.39 -10.74 9.36
C GLN A 362 -15.61 -11.86 8.63
N GLN A 363 -14.38 -12.18 9.05
CA GLN A 363 -13.49 -13.17 8.40
C GLN A 363 -13.04 -12.78 6.98
N ASN A 364 -13.17 -11.51 6.62
CA ASN A 364 -12.62 -10.96 5.38
C ASN A 364 -11.63 -9.86 5.70
N LEU A 365 -10.64 -9.71 4.82
CA LEU A 365 -9.86 -8.49 4.71
C LEU A 365 -10.46 -7.63 3.61
N VAL A 366 -10.57 -6.34 3.86
CA VAL A 366 -10.98 -5.35 2.86
C VAL A 366 -9.77 -4.48 2.56
N VAL A 367 -9.38 -4.44 1.29
CA VAL A 367 -8.21 -3.69 0.83
C VAL A 367 -8.63 -2.52 -0.06
N ILE A 368 -7.94 -1.39 0.10
CA ILE A 368 -8.00 -0.25 -0.82
C ILE A 368 -6.70 -0.25 -1.60
N GLU A 369 -6.78 -0.48 -2.90
CA GLU A 369 -5.63 -0.59 -3.81
C GLU A 369 -5.57 0.62 -4.74
N ASN A 370 -4.62 1.53 -4.48
CA ASN A 370 -4.44 2.75 -5.26
C ASN A 370 -3.15 2.78 -6.11
N GLY A 371 -2.22 1.85 -5.86
CA GLY A 371 -0.98 1.65 -6.63
C GLY A 371 -1.15 0.68 -7.80
N MET A 372 -2.35 0.60 -8.37
CA MET A 372 -2.63 -0.18 -9.57
C MET A 372 -3.67 0.53 -10.45
N SER A 373 -3.78 0.09 -11.70
CA SER A 373 -4.76 0.60 -12.67
C SER A 373 -5.72 -0.52 -13.11
N PRO A 374 -7.05 -0.34 -12.96
CA PRO A 374 -7.68 0.76 -12.23
C PRO A 374 -7.47 0.62 -10.71
N GLN A 375 -7.64 1.74 -10.00
CA GLN A 375 -7.74 1.73 -8.54
C GLN A 375 -9.03 1.02 -8.12
N ARG A 376 -9.00 0.31 -7.00
CA ARG A 376 -10.12 -0.54 -6.57
C ARG A 376 -10.18 -0.76 -5.07
N VAL A 377 -11.35 -1.19 -4.61
CA VAL A 377 -11.61 -1.71 -3.27
C VAL A 377 -12.03 -3.17 -3.41
N MET A 378 -11.39 -4.07 -2.67
CA MET A 378 -11.62 -5.51 -2.76
C MET A 378 -11.96 -6.11 -1.39
N ARG A 379 -12.86 -7.08 -1.37
CA ARG A 379 -13.08 -7.98 -0.23
C ARG A 379 -12.37 -9.31 -0.49
N LEU A 380 -11.53 -9.73 0.45
CA LEU A 380 -10.73 -10.94 0.42
C LEU A 380 -11.24 -11.88 1.51
N SER A 381 -12.02 -12.89 1.13
CA SER A 381 -12.51 -13.91 2.05
C SER A 381 -11.38 -14.86 2.42
N LEU A 382 -11.13 -15.01 3.72
CA LEU A 382 -10.08 -15.87 4.22
C LEU A 382 -10.57 -17.31 4.48
N SER A 383 -9.64 -18.25 4.54
CA SER A 383 -9.85 -19.56 5.15
C SER A 383 -10.19 -19.41 6.64
N GLU A 384 -10.74 -20.48 7.23
CA GLU A 384 -11.11 -20.52 8.65
C GLU A 384 -9.92 -20.23 9.58
N ASP A 385 -8.73 -20.72 9.22
CA ASP A 385 -7.49 -20.44 9.95
C ASP A 385 -6.90 -19.05 9.66
N GLY A 386 -7.52 -18.27 8.75
CA GLY A 386 -7.09 -16.93 8.39
C GLY A 386 -5.79 -16.85 7.58
N ARG A 387 -5.27 -17.97 7.06
CA ARG A 387 -3.94 -18.03 6.42
C ARG A 387 -3.98 -18.03 4.89
N LYS A 388 -5.13 -18.15 4.26
CA LYS A 388 -5.29 -18.21 2.80
C LYS A 388 -6.45 -17.36 2.34
N ILE A 389 -6.27 -16.61 1.25
CA ILE A 389 -7.35 -15.95 0.53
C ILE A 389 -8.04 -17.01 -0.34
N MET A 390 -9.31 -17.26 -0.04
CA MET A 390 -10.15 -18.23 -0.71
C MET A 390 -10.93 -17.60 -1.87
N ARG A 391 -11.31 -16.33 -1.73
CA ARG A 391 -12.06 -15.58 -2.73
C ARG A 391 -11.69 -14.10 -2.67
N ALA A 392 -11.50 -13.48 -3.83
CA ALA A 392 -11.33 -12.04 -3.96
C ALA A 392 -12.50 -11.48 -4.78
N THR A 393 -13.21 -10.48 -4.22
CA THR A 393 -14.38 -9.87 -4.83
C THR A 393 -14.18 -8.36 -4.91
N PRO A 394 -14.20 -7.74 -6.10
CA PRO A 394 -14.24 -6.28 -6.19
C PRO A 394 -15.53 -5.77 -5.55
N LEU A 395 -15.40 -4.74 -4.71
CA LEU A 395 -16.55 -3.98 -4.19
C LEU A 395 -16.80 -2.77 -5.10
N ASP A 396 -15.73 -2.05 -5.42
CA ASP A 396 -15.74 -0.93 -6.36
C ASP A 396 -14.41 -0.88 -7.12
N ALA A 397 -14.44 -0.62 -8.43
CA ALA A 397 -13.24 -0.50 -9.25
C ALA A 397 -13.45 0.53 -10.37
N SER A 398 -12.37 1.22 -10.75
CA SER A 398 -12.38 2.20 -11.85
C SER A 398 -13.48 3.25 -11.72
N ASN A 399 -13.82 3.63 -10.49
CA ASN A 399 -14.82 4.67 -10.25
C ASN A 399 -14.23 6.04 -10.61
N ALA A 400 -15.02 6.90 -11.27
CA ALA A 400 -14.57 8.23 -11.70
C ALA A 400 -14.20 9.16 -10.53
N ASP A 401 -14.66 8.87 -9.31
CA ASP A 401 -14.28 9.60 -8.10
C ASP A 401 -12.93 9.15 -7.51
N PHE A 402 -12.36 8.04 -7.96
CA PHE A 402 -11.07 7.55 -7.50
C PHE A 402 -9.94 8.34 -8.20
N GLU A 403 -9.55 9.45 -7.58
CA GLU A 403 -8.34 10.20 -7.98
C GLU A 403 -7.10 9.65 -7.25
N LEU A 404 -7.25 9.36 -5.95
CA LEU A 404 -6.25 8.72 -5.08
C LEU A 404 -6.96 8.21 -3.82
N PRO A 405 -7.60 7.02 -3.88
CA PRO A 405 -8.32 6.46 -2.74
C PRO A 405 -7.32 5.97 -1.69
N THR A 406 -7.54 6.29 -0.42
CA THR A 406 -6.60 5.97 0.67
C THR A 406 -7.32 5.36 1.87
N TYR A 407 -7.23 5.98 3.04
CA TYR A 407 -7.69 5.44 4.31
C TYR A 407 -9.15 5.79 4.59
N GLY A 408 -9.73 5.05 5.52
CA GLY A 408 -11.15 5.05 5.79
C GLY A 408 -11.48 4.47 7.16
N ALA A 409 -12.77 4.32 7.39
CA ALA A 409 -13.35 3.74 8.60
C ALA A 409 -14.57 2.91 8.23
N ILE A 410 -14.85 1.89 9.05
CA ILE A 410 -16.06 1.07 8.91
C ILE A 410 -17.16 1.63 9.82
N ASP A 411 -18.37 1.76 9.27
CA ASP A 411 -19.61 1.96 10.02
C ASP A 411 -20.65 0.94 9.53
N GLY A 412 -20.99 -0.01 10.41
CA GLY A 412 -21.82 -1.17 10.06
C GLY A 412 -21.24 -1.93 8.87
N ASP A 413 -22.03 -2.01 7.79
CA ASP A 413 -21.66 -2.69 6.55
C ASP A 413 -21.06 -1.75 5.49
N GLY A 414 -20.71 -0.51 5.86
CA GLY A 414 -20.10 0.46 4.95
C GLY A 414 -18.62 0.71 5.27
N LEU A 415 -17.77 0.66 4.25
CA LEU A 415 -16.42 1.23 4.32
C LEU A 415 -16.43 2.63 3.73
N TYR A 416 -16.11 3.62 4.56
CA TYR A 416 -16.07 5.04 4.21
C TYR A 416 -14.62 5.49 4.11
N PHE A 417 -14.16 5.87 2.92
CA PHE A 417 -12.75 6.19 2.68
C PHE A 417 -12.58 7.45 1.84
N ILE A 418 -11.42 8.08 1.98
CA ILE A 418 -11.02 9.23 1.18
C ILE A 418 -10.77 8.74 -0.25
N ALA A 419 -11.50 9.25 -1.25
CA ALA A 419 -11.37 8.81 -2.65
C ALA A 419 -10.41 9.68 -3.49
N ASN A 420 -10.14 10.91 -3.05
CA ASN A 420 -9.30 11.88 -3.74
C ASN A 420 -8.31 12.55 -2.79
N SER A 421 -7.42 11.76 -2.17
CA SER A 421 -6.41 12.30 -1.24
C SER A 421 -5.65 13.48 -1.86
N GLN A 422 -5.43 14.50 -1.03
CA GLN A 422 -4.72 15.71 -1.40
C GLN A 422 -3.20 15.53 -1.38
N LYS A 423 -2.68 14.35 -1.05
CA LYS A 423 -1.24 14.10 -0.85
C LYS A 423 -0.37 14.60 -2.01
N ASN A 424 -0.84 14.40 -3.24
CA ASN A 424 -0.10 14.79 -4.46
C ASN A 424 -0.11 16.30 -4.74
N LEU A 425 -0.86 17.10 -3.98
CA LEU A 425 -0.84 18.57 -4.08
C LEU A 425 0.39 19.19 -3.42
N TYR A 426 1.12 18.42 -2.60
CA TYR A 426 2.26 18.91 -1.85
C TYR A 426 3.57 18.39 -2.45
N ASP A 427 4.65 19.13 -2.25
CA ASP A 427 6.01 18.70 -2.57
C ASP A 427 6.67 17.90 -1.43
N GLY A 428 7.97 17.59 -1.58
CA GLY A 428 8.74 16.84 -0.59
C GLY A 428 9.02 17.61 0.71
N TYR A 429 8.82 18.93 0.71
CA TYR A 429 8.97 19.78 1.89
C TYR A 429 7.61 20.05 2.56
N GLY A 430 6.53 19.43 2.07
CA GLY A 430 5.20 19.69 2.56
C GLY A 430 4.63 21.03 2.13
N THR A 431 5.21 21.69 1.13
CA THR A 431 4.65 22.95 0.60
C THR A 431 3.60 22.64 -0.45
N LEU A 432 2.47 23.36 -0.41
CA LEU A 432 1.45 23.27 -1.43
C LEU A 432 2.01 23.80 -2.76
N LYS A 433 1.90 23.02 -3.83
CA LYS A 433 2.39 23.42 -5.16
C LYS A 433 1.66 24.67 -5.64
N SER A 434 2.35 25.55 -6.35
CA SER A 434 1.83 26.87 -6.75
C SER A 434 0.60 26.81 -7.68
N ASP A 435 0.45 25.72 -8.44
CA ASP A 435 -0.68 25.46 -9.33
C ASP A 435 -1.78 24.60 -8.67
N ALA A 436 -1.58 24.16 -7.42
CA ALA A 436 -2.53 23.31 -6.73
C ALA A 436 -3.81 24.08 -6.37
N LYS A 437 -4.95 23.46 -6.67
CA LYS A 437 -6.29 23.94 -6.29
C LYS A 437 -6.96 22.86 -5.46
N PRO A 438 -6.84 22.90 -4.12
CA PRO A 438 -7.51 21.93 -3.26
C PRO A 438 -9.01 21.87 -3.57
N LYS A 439 -9.50 20.69 -3.93
CA LYS A 439 -10.93 20.41 -4.09
C LYS A 439 -11.51 19.95 -2.75
N PRO A 440 -12.85 19.94 -2.60
CA PRO A 440 -13.49 19.18 -1.53
C PRO A 440 -13.02 17.72 -1.54
N VAL A 441 -12.75 17.18 -0.36
CA VAL A 441 -12.29 15.78 -0.22
C VAL A 441 -13.54 14.89 -0.16
N LYS A 442 -13.69 14.02 -1.15
CA LYS A 442 -14.80 13.08 -1.28
C LYS A 442 -14.56 11.89 -0.36
N VAL A 443 -15.52 11.66 0.54
CA VAL A 443 -15.58 10.41 1.30
C VAL A 443 -16.55 9.47 0.61
N PHE A 444 -16.01 8.40 0.04
CA PHE A 444 -16.75 7.40 -0.71
C PHE A 444 -17.15 6.25 0.20
N ARG A 445 -18.35 5.70 0.00
CA ARG A 445 -18.85 4.53 0.71
C ARG A 445 -18.93 3.34 -0.24
N SER A 446 -18.18 2.29 0.06
CA SER A 446 -18.36 0.95 -0.50
C SER A 446 -19.25 0.11 0.42
N ASP A 447 -20.13 -0.70 -0.16
CA ASP A 447 -20.91 -1.66 0.60
C ASP A 447 -20.12 -2.96 0.79
N LEU A 448 -19.78 -3.29 2.04
CA LEU A 448 -18.97 -4.45 2.39
C LEU A 448 -19.71 -5.77 2.16
N ARG A 449 -21.04 -5.73 2.04
CA ARG A 449 -21.90 -6.89 1.73
C ARG A 449 -22.29 -6.98 0.27
N PHE A 450 -21.86 -6.05 -0.58
CA PHE A 450 -22.06 -6.17 -2.01
C PHE A 450 -21.54 -7.52 -2.54
N ALA A 451 -22.34 -8.17 -3.37
CA ALA A 451 -22.03 -9.48 -3.95
C ALA A 451 -21.60 -10.55 -2.91
N TRP A 452 -22.17 -10.56 -1.70
CA TRP A 452 -21.81 -11.51 -0.62
C TRP A 452 -21.96 -12.97 -1.06
N ASP A 453 -23.15 -13.30 -1.56
CA ASP A 453 -23.57 -14.65 -1.95
C ASP A 453 -23.36 -14.93 -3.44
N ALA A 454 -22.83 -13.96 -4.19
CA ALA A 454 -22.41 -14.22 -5.55
C ALA A 454 -21.40 -15.36 -5.50
N LYS A 455 -21.75 -16.50 -6.12
CA LYS A 455 -20.76 -17.51 -6.48
C LYS A 455 -19.69 -16.71 -7.21
N GLY A 456 -18.49 -16.63 -6.65
CA GLY A 456 -17.41 -15.83 -7.23
C GLY A 456 -17.28 -16.17 -8.71
N THR A 457 -16.70 -15.27 -9.50
CA THR A 457 -16.39 -15.55 -10.92
C THR A 457 -15.96 -17.02 -11.06
N PRO A 458 -16.67 -17.81 -11.89
CA PRO A 458 -16.29 -19.19 -12.08
C PRO A 458 -14.82 -19.18 -12.48
N ASP A 459 -14.05 -20.02 -11.79
CA ASP A 459 -12.71 -20.46 -12.16
C ASP A 459 -12.35 -20.03 -13.60
N LEU A 460 -11.47 -19.03 -13.76
CA LEU A 460 -10.99 -18.52 -15.06
C LEU A 460 -10.10 -19.57 -15.76
N ARG A 461 -10.56 -20.81 -15.85
CA ARG A 461 -9.95 -21.83 -16.70
C ARG A 461 -10.28 -21.47 -18.15
N PRO A 462 -9.27 -21.21 -19.00
CA PRO A 462 -9.53 -21.13 -20.43
C PRO A 462 -10.09 -22.48 -20.92
N PRO A 463 -11.03 -22.49 -21.89
CA PRO A 463 -11.45 -23.72 -22.53
C PRO A 463 -10.24 -24.32 -23.27
N HIS A 464 -9.93 -25.58 -22.94
CA HIS A 464 -8.89 -26.44 -23.54
C HIS A 464 -7.42 -26.10 -23.18
N MET A 465 -6.93 -26.72 -22.10
CA MET A 465 -5.49 -27.02 -21.95
C MET A 465 -5.23 -28.45 -22.44
N MET A 466 -4.25 -28.60 -23.34
CA MET A 466 -3.61 -29.90 -23.62
C MET A 466 -2.92 -30.45 -22.35
N PRO A 467 -2.77 -31.77 -22.20
CA PRO A 467 -2.24 -32.38 -20.99
C PRO A 467 -0.77 -31.96 -20.74
N MET A 468 -0.51 -31.39 -19.56
CA MET A 468 0.83 -31.13 -19.04
C MET A 468 1.37 -32.35 -18.27
N LEU A 469 2.69 -32.52 -18.34
CA LEU A 469 3.53 -33.55 -17.69
C LEU A 469 3.45 -33.52 -16.15
N PRO A 470 3.82 -34.63 -15.46
CA PRO A 470 3.42 -34.86 -14.08
C PRO A 470 4.11 -33.95 -13.05
N GLU A 471 3.31 -33.53 -12.06
CA GLU A 471 3.69 -32.67 -10.94
C GLU A 471 4.80 -33.29 -10.07
N SER A 472 5.84 -32.48 -9.84
CA SER A 472 6.81 -32.70 -8.76
C SER A 472 6.15 -32.41 -7.42
N ARG A 473 5.99 -33.45 -6.59
CA ARG A 473 5.54 -33.33 -5.20
C ARG A 473 6.67 -32.73 -4.36
N SER A 474 6.41 -31.60 -3.70
CA SER A 474 7.19 -31.14 -2.55
C SER A 474 6.32 -31.12 -1.29
N THR A 475 6.77 -31.84 -0.28
CA THR A 475 6.20 -31.93 1.07
C THR A 475 6.47 -30.66 1.88
N PRO A 476 5.58 -30.28 2.82
CA PRO A 476 5.69 -29.07 3.63
C PRO A 476 6.75 -29.23 4.73
N GLY A 477 7.68 -28.28 4.82
CA GLY A 477 8.72 -28.23 5.84
C GLY A 477 8.90 -26.84 6.44
N THR A 478 8.84 -26.78 7.77
CA THR A 478 9.38 -25.77 8.72
C THR A 478 9.44 -24.31 8.25
N GLY A 479 8.51 -23.51 8.76
CA GLY A 479 8.25 -22.16 8.27
C GLY A 479 9.47 -21.23 8.24
N VAL A 480 9.60 -20.63 7.08
CA VAL A 480 10.34 -19.44 6.66
C VAL A 480 9.37 -18.78 5.66
N PHE A 481 9.27 -17.45 5.63
CA PHE A 481 8.44 -16.75 4.64
C PHE A 481 8.75 -17.32 3.24
N GLY A 482 7.73 -17.80 2.52
CA GLY A 482 7.90 -18.58 1.29
C GLY A 482 8.62 -17.83 0.18
N ASN A 483 8.71 -16.50 0.30
CA ASN A 483 9.36 -15.62 -0.67
C ASN A 483 10.62 -14.91 -0.12
N VAL A 484 11.08 -15.22 1.11
CA VAL A 484 12.24 -14.55 1.73
C VAL A 484 13.03 -15.54 2.59
N VAL A 485 14.16 -16.03 2.07
CA VAL A 485 15.20 -16.68 2.89
C VAL A 485 16.00 -15.58 3.57
N GLY A 486 15.77 -15.36 4.87
CA GLY A 486 16.51 -14.40 5.68
C GLY A 486 15.85 -14.22 7.04
N GLY A 487 16.61 -14.46 8.12
CA GLY A 487 16.09 -14.64 9.48
C GLY A 487 15.24 -13.48 9.99
N SER A 488 14.01 -13.81 10.40
CA SER A 488 13.21 -12.95 11.27
C SER A 488 13.90 -12.87 12.64
N LYS A 489 14.28 -11.67 13.09
CA LYS A 489 14.55 -11.44 14.52
C LYS A 489 13.21 -11.19 15.21
N SER A 490 12.63 -12.25 15.77
CA SER A 490 11.66 -12.09 16.85
C SER A 490 12.45 -11.63 18.07
N ALA A 491 12.17 -10.45 18.60
CA ALA A 491 12.65 -10.08 19.92
C ALA A 491 11.84 -10.92 20.92
N ALA A 492 12.42 -12.04 21.36
CA ALA A 492 11.87 -12.81 22.46
C ALA A 492 11.79 -11.91 23.69
N GLY A 493 10.62 -11.88 24.32
CA GLY A 493 10.39 -11.15 25.56
C GLY A 493 11.32 -11.62 26.67
N GLY A 494 11.94 -10.64 27.33
CA GLY A 494 12.46 -10.74 28.69
C GLY A 494 11.69 -9.79 29.58
#